data_AF-A0A094L597-F1
#
_entry.id   AF-A0A094L597-F1
#
_cell.length_a   1.000
_cell.length_b   1.000
_cell.length_c   1.000
_cell.angle_alpha   90.00
_cell.angle_beta   90.00
_cell.angle_gamma   90.00
#
_symmetry.space_group_name_H-M   'P 1'
#
loop_
_entity.id
_entity.type
_entity.pdbx_description
1 polymer ?
#
loop_
_entity_poly.entity_id
_entity_poly.type
_entity_poly.pdbx_seq_one_letter_code
_entity_poly.pdbx_strand_id
1 'polypeptide(L)'
;SLFSCTSVLDSMLFKPFPLCDRNVQNILRDEIVNPLRKTGFVRARSVMHLREQLTEKGQCSSFTNAEKDPEEFLNLIMHQILGIEPLLKLQSGDREQDCYCYQIFMDKQEDLVVPDVQQLVEHSFLSSDLKLVEIPSCFIIQMPRFGKDYKMFSKIIPSLELDITDLLLDS
;
A
#
# COMPACT_ATOMS: atom_id res chain seq x y z
N SER A 1 9.36 -3.87 -3.69
CA SER A 1 8.16 -4.66 -4.06
C SER A 1 7.39 -3.99 -5.18
N LEU A 2 6.89 -2.75 -5.02
CA LEU A 2 5.98 -2.10 -5.97
C LEU A 2 6.52 -1.83 -7.38
N PHE A 3 7.84 -1.72 -7.57
CA PHE A 3 8.41 -1.33 -8.87
C PHE A 3 9.48 -2.28 -9.42
N SER A 4 9.86 -3.32 -8.68
CA SER A 4 10.94 -4.22 -9.10
C SER A 4 10.54 -5.09 -10.29
N CYS A 5 9.38 -5.75 -10.20
CA CYS A 5 8.93 -6.75 -11.18
C CYS A 5 7.44 -6.62 -11.57
N THR A 6 6.75 -5.60 -11.09
CA THR A 6 5.34 -5.31 -11.44
C THR A 6 5.22 -3.94 -12.09
N SER A 7 4.24 -3.80 -12.97
CA SER A 7 3.88 -2.56 -13.67
C SER A 7 2.53 -2.00 -13.27
N VAL A 8 1.85 -2.60 -12.27
CA VAL A 8 0.49 -2.21 -11.85
C VAL A 8 0.39 -0.72 -11.50
N LEU A 9 1.47 -0.15 -10.94
CA LEU A 9 1.54 1.25 -10.58
C LEU A 9 2.36 2.10 -11.55
N ASP A 10 2.76 1.58 -12.71
CA ASP A 10 3.63 2.33 -13.64
C ASP A 10 2.96 3.58 -14.19
N SER A 11 1.62 3.56 -14.34
CA SER A 11 0.84 4.72 -14.74
C SER A 11 1.17 5.95 -13.88
N MET A 12 1.48 5.76 -12.59
CA MET A 12 1.85 6.85 -11.67
C MET A 12 3.18 7.54 -12.04
N LEU A 13 4.09 6.84 -12.72
CA LEU A 13 5.39 7.37 -13.15
C LEU A 13 5.29 8.25 -14.41
N PHE A 14 4.15 8.18 -15.11
CA PHE A 14 3.93 8.85 -16.39
C PHE A 14 2.69 9.75 -16.40
N LYS A 15 1.79 9.66 -15.40
CA LYS A 15 0.57 10.47 -15.33
C LYS A 15 0.95 11.96 -15.30
N PRO A 16 0.50 12.76 -16.27
CA PRO A 16 0.70 14.20 -16.24
C PRO A 16 -0.22 14.80 -15.19
N PHE A 17 0.34 15.28 -14.08
CA PHE A 17 -0.44 15.87 -13.00
C PHE A 17 -0.29 17.41 -13.02
N PRO A 18 -1.40 18.17 -13.15
CA PRO A 18 -1.34 19.63 -13.34
C PRO A 18 -0.84 20.39 -12.11
N LEU A 19 -0.91 19.77 -10.93
CA LEU A 19 -0.60 20.40 -9.64
C LEU A 19 0.68 19.87 -8.97
N CYS A 20 1.38 18.90 -9.59
CA CYS A 20 2.56 18.30 -8.98
C CYS A 20 3.85 18.57 -9.77
N ASP A 21 4.74 19.16 -9.01
CA ASP A 21 6.11 19.51 -9.27
C ASP A 21 6.91 18.29 -9.77
N ARG A 22 7.27 18.32 -11.08
CA ARG A 22 7.84 17.21 -11.87
C ARG A 22 9.05 16.53 -11.22
N ASN A 23 9.69 17.17 -10.24
CA ASN A 23 10.88 16.67 -9.58
C ASN A 23 10.69 15.31 -8.90
N VAL A 24 9.65 15.09 -8.08
CA VAL A 24 9.52 13.81 -7.35
C VAL A 24 9.23 12.64 -8.29
N GLN A 25 8.33 12.85 -9.25
CA GLN A 25 8.02 11.83 -10.26
C GLN A 25 9.25 11.48 -11.11
N ASN A 26 10.03 12.49 -11.52
CA ASN A 26 11.27 12.27 -12.27
C ASN A 26 12.33 11.54 -11.43
N ILE A 27 12.52 11.90 -10.16
CA ILE A 27 13.45 11.19 -9.27
C ILE A 27 13.03 9.73 -9.13
N LEU A 28 11.75 9.49 -8.84
CA LEU A 28 11.24 8.14 -8.69
C LEU A 28 11.40 7.32 -9.98
N ARG A 29 11.04 7.89 -11.13
CA ARG A 29 11.15 7.21 -12.42
C ARG A 29 12.60 7.01 -12.86
N ASP A 30 13.38 8.08 -12.93
CA ASP A 30 14.65 8.12 -13.65
C ASP A 30 15.87 7.77 -12.77
N GLU A 31 15.79 8.03 -11.47
CA GLU A 31 16.88 7.70 -10.54
C GLU A 31 16.65 6.41 -9.74
N ILE A 32 15.39 5.97 -9.59
CA ILE A 32 15.05 4.80 -8.76
C ILE A 32 14.52 3.65 -9.62
N VAL A 33 13.34 3.79 -10.23
CA VAL A 33 12.66 2.68 -10.92
C VAL A 33 13.42 2.23 -12.16
N ASN A 34 13.82 3.17 -13.03
CA ASN A 34 14.54 2.86 -14.25
C ASN A 34 15.90 2.20 -13.97
N PRO A 35 16.76 2.72 -13.07
CA PRO A 35 17.99 2.05 -12.69
C PRO A 35 17.74 0.68 -12.06
N LEU A 36 16.77 0.57 -11.15
CA LEU A 36 16.43 -0.72 -10.52
C LEU A 36 16.09 -1.79 -11.57
N ARG A 37 15.25 -1.46 -12.56
CA ARG A 37 14.84 -2.41 -13.61
C ARG A 37 15.93 -2.69 -14.64
N LYS A 38 16.78 -1.71 -14.95
CA LYS A 38 17.84 -1.85 -15.96
C LYS A 38 19.09 -2.53 -15.43
N THR A 39 19.48 -2.25 -14.19
CA THR A 39 20.78 -2.67 -13.62
C THR A 39 20.63 -3.52 -12.37
N GLY A 40 19.42 -3.63 -11.80
CA GLY A 40 19.19 -4.33 -10.53
C GLY A 40 19.65 -3.54 -9.30
N PHE A 41 20.10 -2.28 -9.46
CA PHE A 41 20.72 -1.53 -8.37
C PHE A 41 20.36 -0.04 -8.38
N VAL A 42 20.06 0.49 -7.19
CA VAL A 42 19.81 1.91 -6.93
C VAL A 42 20.75 2.40 -5.85
N ARG A 43 21.40 3.54 -6.07
CA ARG A 43 22.30 4.15 -5.09
C ARG A 43 21.50 4.75 -3.94
N ALA A 44 22.00 4.61 -2.71
CA ALA A 44 21.39 5.22 -1.52
C ALA A 44 21.19 6.75 -1.67
N ARG A 45 22.09 7.45 -2.37
CA ARG A 45 21.96 8.89 -2.64
C ARG A 45 20.68 9.26 -3.42
N SER A 46 20.23 8.41 -4.34
CA SER A 46 19.00 8.66 -5.11
C SER A 46 17.75 8.44 -4.25
N VAL A 47 17.81 7.47 -3.32
CA VAL A 47 16.77 7.29 -2.31
C VAL A 47 16.75 8.46 -1.32
N MET A 48 17.92 8.94 -0.90
CA MET A 48 18.02 10.11 -0.03
C MET A 48 17.49 11.38 -0.71
N HIS A 49 17.83 11.59 -1.98
CA HIS A 49 17.30 12.70 -2.77
C HIS A 49 15.76 12.69 -2.83
N LEU A 50 15.16 11.50 -2.98
CA LEU A 50 13.71 11.35 -2.85
C LEU A 50 13.23 11.75 -1.44
N ARG A 51 13.87 11.26 -0.37
CA ARG A 51 13.49 11.57 1.02
C ARG A 51 13.55 13.07 1.33
N GLU A 52 14.55 13.79 0.81
CA GLU A 52 14.69 15.24 0.97
C GLU A 52 13.51 15.98 0.32
N GLN A 53 13.15 15.60 -0.90
CA GLN A 53 11.99 16.17 -1.59
C GLN A 53 10.66 15.84 -0.89
N LEU A 54 10.55 14.64 -0.30
CA LEU A 54 9.38 14.26 0.51
C LEU A 54 9.31 15.07 1.82
N THR A 55 10.44 15.33 2.48
CA THR A 55 10.49 16.18 3.68
C THR A 55 10.06 17.61 3.39
N GLU A 56 10.57 18.19 2.30
CA GLU A 56 10.25 19.56 1.90
C GLU A 56 8.76 19.71 1.56
N LYS A 57 8.18 18.75 0.85
CA LYS A 57 6.79 18.83 0.36
C LYS A 57 5.75 18.29 1.33
N GLY A 58 6.05 17.19 2.00
CA GLY A 58 5.15 16.54 2.95
C GLY A 58 5.09 17.21 4.31
N GLN A 59 5.80 18.34 4.50
CA GLN A 59 5.89 19.08 5.76
C GLN A 59 6.29 18.20 6.96
N CYS A 60 6.98 17.10 6.68
CA CYS A 60 7.33 16.09 7.66
C CYS A 60 8.85 16.00 7.77
N SER A 61 9.38 16.64 8.82
CA SER A 61 10.82 16.80 9.07
C SER A 61 11.57 15.49 9.34
N SER A 62 10.84 14.39 9.54
CA SER A 62 11.42 13.11 9.94
C SER A 62 11.64 12.13 8.79
N PHE A 63 11.20 12.44 7.57
CA PHE A 63 11.43 11.53 6.43
C PHE A 63 12.90 11.30 6.12
N THR A 64 13.83 12.18 6.48
CA THR A 64 15.27 12.03 6.23
C THR A 64 16.01 11.25 7.33
N ASN A 65 15.49 11.22 8.55
CA ASN A 65 16.25 10.79 9.74
C ASN A 65 15.54 9.74 10.60
N ALA A 66 14.26 9.46 10.38
CA ALA A 66 13.50 8.46 11.12
C ALA A 66 13.02 7.32 10.22
N GLU A 67 12.76 6.17 10.84
CA GLU A 67 11.97 5.10 10.25
C GLU A 67 10.52 5.56 10.15
N LYS A 68 9.88 5.21 9.04
CA LYS A 68 8.51 5.62 8.72
C LYS A 68 7.65 4.41 8.43
N ASP A 69 6.38 4.52 8.78
CA ASP A 69 5.43 3.48 8.45
C ASP A 69 5.20 3.43 6.92
N PRO A 70 5.20 2.25 6.29
CA PRO A 70 4.92 2.12 4.86
C PRO A 70 3.59 2.76 4.44
N GLU A 71 2.56 2.71 5.28
CA GLU A 71 1.26 3.34 5.01
C GLU A 71 1.38 4.87 4.99
N GLU A 72 2.12 5.48 5.93
CA GLU A 72 2.38 6.93 5.95
C GLU A 72 3.11 7.36 4.66
N PHE A 73 4.09 6.57 4.22
CA PHE A 73 4.80 6.81 2.97
C PHE A 73 3.91 6.68 1.74
N LEU A 74 3.08 5.63 1.66
CA LEU A 74 2.18 5.40 0.52
C LEU A 74 1.15 6.51 0.41
N ASN A 75 0.52 6.90 1.52
CA ASN A 75 -0.43 8.00 1.54
C ASN A 75 0.22 9.31 1.06
N LEU A 76 1.42 9.66 1.57
CA LEU A 76 2.12 10.86 1.14
C LEU A 76 2.41 10.83 -0.37
N ILE A 77 3.04 9.76 -0.87
CA ILE A 77 3.50 9.73 -2.26
C ILE A 77 2.34 9.59 -3.25
N MET A 78 1.35 8.75 -2.96
CA MET A 78 0.24 8.47 -3.88
C MET A 78 -0.79 9.59 -3.85
N HIS A 79 -1.21 10.05 -2.66
CA HIS A 79 -2.23 11.06 -2.54
C HIS A 79 -1.68 12.46 -2.79
N GLN A 80 -0.71 12.89 -1.98
CA GLN A 80 -0.31 14.30 -1.93
C GLN A 80 0.65 14.69 -3.06
N ILE A 81 1.45 13.75 -3.56
CA ILE A 81 2.55 14.06 -4.49
C ILE A 81 2.28 13.58 -5.92
N LEU A 82 1.55 12.48 -6.10
CA LEU A 82 1.28 11.93 -7.43
C LEU A 82 -0.19 12.03 -7.85
N GLY A 83 -1.10 12.35 -6.92
CA GLY A 83 -2.53 12.49 -7.21
C GLY A 83 -3.14 11.24 -7.83
N ILE A 84 -2.76 10.08 -7.29
CA ILE A 84 -3.25 8.77 -7.71
C ILE A 84 -4.57 8.51 -7.03
N GLU A 85 -5.53 8.00 -7.80
CA GLU A 85 -6.81 7.58 -7.26
C GLU A 85 -6.60 6.46 -6.23
N PRO A 86 -7.42 6.40 -5.17
CA PRO A 86 -7.37 5.32 -4.20
C PRO A 86 -7.35 3.95 -4.88
N LEU A 87 -6.53 3.03 -4.36
CA LEU A 87 -6.42 1.67 -4.94
C LEU A 87 -7.61 0.79 -4.54
N LEU A 88 -8.25 1.12 -3.43
CA LEU A 88 -9.35 0.39 -2.82
C LEU A 88 -10.49 1.35 -2.50
N LYS A 89 -11.70 0.94 -2.89
CA LYS A 89 -12.97 1.55 -2.47
C LYS A 89 -13.73 0.51 -1.65
N LEU A 90 -13.89 0.80 -0.37
CA LEU A 90 -14.53 -0.10 0.59
C LEU A 90 -15.86 0.50 1.03
N GLN A 91 -16.88 -0.33 1.17
CA GLN A 91 -18.18 0.06 1.69
C GLN A 91 -18.48 -0.69 2.98
N SER A 92 -18.92 0.02 4.01
CA SER A 92 -19.48 -0.52 5.24
C SER A 92 -20.85 0.11 5.51
N GLY A 93 -21.92 -0.67 5.36
CA GLY A 93 -23.28 -0.15 5.33
C GLY A 93 -23.45 0.96 4.27
N ASP A 94 -23.86 2.15 4.70
CA ASP A 94 -24.05 3.32 3.82
C ASP A 94 -22.81 4.22 3.69
N ARG A 95 -21.64 3.78 4.18
CA ARG A 95 -20.41 4.58 4.16
C ARG A 95 -19.38 3.98 3.22
N GLU A 96 -18.91 4.81 2.29
CA GLU A 96 -17.76 4.49 1.43
C GLU A 96 -16.47 5.08 2.02
N GLN A 97 -15.39 4.33 1.91
CA GLN A 97 -14.05 4.72 2.32
C GLN A 97 -13.03 4.39 1.22
N ASP A 98 -12.23 5.41 0.92
CA ASP A 98 -11.12 5.34 0.00
C ASP A 98 -9.80 5.08 0.74
N CYS A 99 -9.01 4.12 0.26
CA CYS A 99 -7.68 3.86 0.83
C CYS A 99 -6.69 3.28 -0.21
N TYR A 100 -5.39 3.33 0.10
CA TYR A 100 -4.34 2.74 -0.72
C TYR A 100 -3.90 1.34 -0.23
N CYS A 101 -4.25 1.00 1.02
CA CYS A 101 -3.96 -0.27 1.63
C CYS A 101 -5.02 -0.63 2.67
N TYR A 102 -5.29 -1.91 2.83
CA TYR A 102 -6.24 -2.44 3.80
C TYR A 102 -5.51 -3.04 5.00
N GLN A 103 -5.90 -2.63 6.21
CA GLN A 103 -5.42 -3.24 7.45
C GLN A 103 -6.38 -4.35 7.89
N ILE A 104 -5.84 -5.55 8.09
CA ILE A 104 -6.61 -6.65 8.66
C ILE A 104 -6.88 -6.36 10.14
N PHE A 105 -8.16 -6.30 10.49
CA PHE A 105 -8.66 -6.16 11.85
C PHE A 105 -9.49 -7.38 12.19
N MET A 106 -9.12 -8.08 13.25
CA MET A 106 -9.88 -9.22 13.74
C MET A 106 -9.56 -9.46 15.22
N ASP A 107 -10.48 -10.10 15.92
CA ASP A 107 -10.21 -10.64 17.24
C ASP A 107 -9.44 -11.95 17.13
N LYS A 108 -8.55 -12.20 18.10
CA LYS A 108 -7.78 -13.44 18.11
C LYS A 108 -8.72 -14.63 18.34
N GLN A 109 -8.86 -15.47 17.32
CA GLN A 109 -9.57 -16.75 17.44
C GLN A 109 -8.59 -17.83 17.89
N GLU A 110 -8.90 -18.54 18.98
CA GLU A 110 -8.01 -19.57 19.56
C GLU A 110 -7.77 -20.75 18.60
N ASP A 111 -8.74 -21.03 17.73
CA ASP A 111 -8.70 -22.15 16.79
C ASP A 111 -7.83 -21.90 15.54
N LEU A 112 -7.55 -20.63 15.21
CA LEU A 112 -6.69 -20.25 14.08
C LEU A 112 -5.23 -20.16 14.50
N VAL A 113 -4.49 -21.26 14.31
CA VAL A 113 -3.08 -21.34 14.71
C VAL A 113 -2.13 -20.79 13.64
N VAL A 114 -2.38 -21.13 12.37
CA VAL A 114 -1.60 -20.67 11.20
C VAL A 114 -2.56 -20.38 10.04
N PRO A 115 -3.14 -19.17 9.99
CA PRO A 115 -4.08 -18.81 8.93
C PRO A 115 -3.35 -18.52 7.62
N ASP A 116 -4.05 -18.69 6.50
CA ASP A 116 -3.65 -18.10 5.24
C ASP A 116 -4.21 -16.68 5.05
N VAL A 117 -3.74 -15.96 4.03
CA VAL A 117 -4.17 -14.57 3.78
C VAL A 117 -5.64 -14.51 3.33
N GLN A 118 -6.15 -15.51 2.63
CA GLN A 118 -7.55 -15.57 2.19
C GLN A 118 -8.47 -15.56 3.41
N GLN A 119 -8.24 -16.47 4.35
CA GLN A 119 -8.99 -16.57 5.61
C GLN A 119 -8.95 -15.26 6.39
N LEU A 120 -7.76 -14.65 6.53
CA LEU A 120 -7.63 -13.40 7.27
C LEU A 120 -8.43 -12.25 6.64
N VAL A 121 -8.41 -12.14 5.31
CA VAL A 121 -9.16 -11.11 4.60
C VAL A 121 -10.67 -11.34 4.73
N GLU A 122 -11.14 -12.56 4.48
CA GLU A 122 -12.56 -12.92 4.60
C GLU A 122 -13.11 -12.62 6.01
N HIS A 123 -12.39 -13.06 7.04
CA HIS A 123 -12.78 -12.82 8.43
C HIS A 123 -12.78 -11.33 8.77
N SER A 124 -11.77 -10.59 8.30
CA SER A 124 -11.67 -9.16 8.54
C SER A 124 -12.80 -8.39 7.86
N PHE A 125 -13.12 -8.73 6.62
CA PHE A 125 -14.24 -8.15 5.87
C PHE A 125 -15.59 -8.46 6.54
N LEU A 126 -15.81 -9.72 6.92
CA LEU A 126 -17.04 -10.14 7.60
C LEU A 126 -17.21 -9.43 8.94
N SER A 127 -16.16 -9.33 9.74
CA SER A 127 -16.23 -8.74 11.08
C SER A 127 -16.52 -7.23 11.07
N SER A 128 -16.09 -6.54 10.02
CA SER A 128 -16.25 -5.11 9.85
C SER A 128 -17.40 -4.74 8.89
N ASP A 129 -18.19 -5.74 8.46
CA ASP A 129 -19.26 -5.58 7.45
C ASP A 129 -18.79 -4.79 6.22
N LEU A 130 -17.64 -5.19 5.67
CA LEU A 130 -16.99 -4.52 4.54
C LEU A 130 -17.24 -5.25 3.23
N LYS A 131 -17.37 -4.47 2.16
CA LYS A 131 -17.39 -4.94 0.77
C LYS A 131 -16.49 -4.07 -0.11
N LEU A 132 -15.92 -4.68 -1.15
CA LEU A 132 -15.25 -3.99 -2.24
C LEU A 132 -16.31 -3.42 -3.18
N VAL A 133 -16.29 -2.11 -3.41
CA VAL A 133 -17.21 -1.44 -4.33
C VAL A 133 -16.89 -1.82 -5.79
N GLU A 134 -15.60 -2.02 -6.10
CA GLU A 134 -15.12 -2.42 -7.41
C GLU A 134 -13.90 -3.35 -7.31
N ILE A 135 -13.56 -4.03 -8.40
CA ILE A 135 -12.37 -4.90 -8.46
C ILE A 135 -11.10 -4.03 -8.42
N PRO A 136 -10.24 -4.18 -7.40
CA PRO A 136 -9.04 -3.37 -7.29
C PRO A 136 -7.95 -3.86 -8.24
N SER A 137 -7.27 -2.92 -8.91
CA SER A 137 -6.09 -3.24 -9.74
C SER A 137 -4.85 -3.61 -8.91
N CYS A 138 -4.80 -3.15 -7.66
CA CYS A 138 -3.74 -3.43 -6.70
C CYS A 138 -4.33 -3.56 -5.30
N PHE A 139 -4.17 -4.72 -4.66
CA PHE A 139 -4.66 -4.94 -3.31
C PHE A 139 -3.49 -5.06 -2.32
N ILE A 140 -3.14 -3.95 -1.67
CA ILE A 140 -2.10 -3.93 -0.63
C ILE A 140 -2.74 -4.27 0.71
N ILE A 141 -2.31 -5.36 1.33
CA ILE A 141 -2.88 -5.87 2.58
C ILE A 141 -1.83 -5.81 3.69
N GLN A 142 -2.22 -5.21 4.82
CA GLN A 142 -1.40 -5.13 6.03
C GLN A 142 -1.84 -6.21 7.02
N MET A 143 -0.87 -7.01 7.46
CA MET A 143 -1.10 -8.13 8.38
C MET A 143 -1.46 -7.63 9.80
N PRO A 144 -2.23 -8.40 10.59
CA PRO A 144 -2.70 -7.98 11.91
C PRO A 144 -1.54 -7.98 12.93
N ARG A 145 -0.92 -6.81 13.10
CA ARG A 145 0.13 -6.55 14.08
C ARG A 145 -0.26 -5.39 14.99
N PHE A 146 0.13 -5.46 16.26
CA PHE A 146 -0.08 -4.38 17.22
C PHE A 146 1.27 -3.91 17.76
N GLY A 147 1.72 -2.74 17.29
CA GLY A 147 3.05 -2.24 17.61
C GLY A 147 4.18 -3.15 17.12
N LYS A 148 5.36 -3.03 17.73
CA LYS A 148 6.57 -3.76 17.30
C LYS A 148 6.63 -5.19 17.83
N ASP A 149 6.06 -5.42 19.01
CA ASP A 149 6.29 -6.66 19.77
C ASP A 149 5.16 -7.67 19.64
N TYR A 150 3.95 -7.24 19.27
CA TYR A 150 2.80 -8.13 19.20
C TYR A 150 2.44 -8.51 17.76
N LYS A 151 2.53 -9.82 17.49
CA LYS A 151 2.01 -10.47 16.29
C LYS A 151 0.82 -11.31 16.71
N MET A 152 -0.33 -11.13 16.06
CA MET A 152 -1.52 -11.94 16.35
C MET A 152 -1.26 -13.43 16.09
N PHE A 153 -0.56 -13.73 14.99
CA PHE A 153 -0.17 -15.07 14.59
C PHE A 153 1.35 -15.18 14.49
N SER A 154 1.90 -16.32 14.94
CA SER A 154 3.34 -16.58 14.84
C SER A 154 3.79 -16.79 13.39
N LYS A 155 2.88 -17.30 12.55
CA LYS A 155 3.07 -17.57 11.12
C LYS A 155 1.75 -17.28 10.39
N ILE A 156 1.86 -16.81 9.16
CA ILE A 156 0.76 -16.60 8.22
C ILE A 156 1.22 -17.20 6.89
N ILE A 157 0.35 -17.96 6.24
CA ILE A 157 0.64 -18.52 4.91
C ILE A 157 0.22 -17.47 3.86
N PRO A 158 1.15 -16.93 3.06
CA PRO A 158 0.78 -16.00 1.99
C PRO A 158 0.06 -16.78 0.88
N SER A 159 -1.23 -16.51 0.71
CA SER A 159 -2.01 -17.07 -0.41
C SER A 159 -1.41 -16.57 -1.73
N LEU A 160 -1.19 -17.48 -2.69
CA LEU A 160 -0.65 -17.14 -4.00
C LEU A 160 -1.69 -16.49 -4.91
N GLU A 161 -2.95 -16.81 -4.67
CA GLU A 161 -4.13 -16.25 -5.30
C GLU A 161 -5.08 -15.79 -4.18
N LEU A 162 -5.84 -14.74 -4.46
CA LEU A 162 -6.85 -14.21 -3.54
C LEU A 162 -8.16 -14.13 -4.31
N ASP A 163 -9.14 -14.94 -3.91
CA ASP A 163 -10.49 -14.87 -4.45
C ASP A 163 -11.25 -13.75 -3.72
N ILE A 164 -11.72 -12.77 -4.49
CA ILE A 164 -12.45 -11.62 -3.98
C ILE A 164 -13.93 -11.66 -4.36
N THR A 165 -14.40 -12.71 -5.03
CA THR A 165 -15.77 -12.79 -5.54
C THR A 165 -16.78 -12.53 -4.43
N ASP A 166 -16.69 -13.21 -3.29
CA ASP A 166 -17.62 -13.01 -2.17
C ASP A 166 -17.37 -11.71 -1.38
N LEU A 167 -16.29 -10.99 -1.67
CA LEU A 167 -15.94 -9.72 -1.03
C LEU A 167 -16.48 -8.50 -1.78
N LEU A 168 -16.95 -8.66 -3.03
CA LEU A 168 -17.54 -7.58 -3.82
C LEU A 168 -18.97 -7.26 -3.37
N LEU A 169 -19.38 -6.01 -3.55
CA LEU A 169 -20.72 -5.51 -3.20
C LEU A 169 -21.83 -6.16 -4.04
N ASP A 170 -21.57 -6.39 -5.33
CA ASP A 170 -22.54 -6.87 -6.32
C ASP A 170 -22.61 -8.41 -6.44
N SER A 171 -22.15 -9.12 -5.41
CA SER A 171 -22.08 -10.60 -5.37
C SER A 171 -23.31 -11.27 -4.79
#